data_AF-A0A521GU61-F1
#
_entry.id   AF-A0A521GU61-F1
#
_cell.length_a   1.000
_cell.length_b   1.000
_cell.length_c   1.000
_cell.angle_alpha   90.00
_cell.angle_beta   90.00
_cell.angle_gamma   90.00
#
_symmetry.space_group_name_H-M   'P 1'
#
loop_
_entity.id
_entity.type
_entity.pdbx_description
1 polymer ?
#
loop_
_entity_poly.entity_id
_entity_poly.type
_entity_poly.pdbx_seq_one_letter_code
_entity_poly.pdbx_strand_id
1 'polypeptide(L)'
;MDDAPEATAPHRPESALVEALRAGDDDAYVQLVRQYGGPMLAVARRLLRNEADAQDALQDAFLSAFKSIRGFQGQSQLSTWLHRIAVNAALMKQRARTRRPEQPIEELLPAFDGSGHRRNSGASWPEDPTRTAEAGELKKLVADSIDRLPETYRTVLLLRDVEGLDGAEAAASLGVNENTVKIRLHRARQALRELLDPHMQGTRACSSPAKS
;
A
#
# COMPACT_ATOMS: atom_id res chain seq x y z
N MET A 1 14.45 16.19 39.97
CA MET A 1 14.51 16.65 38.58
C MET A 1 13.23 16.14 37.97
N ASP A 2 12.26 17.04 37.90
CA ASP A 2 10.84 16.77 37.67
C ASP A 2 10.59 16.07 36.34
N ASP A 3 10.11 14.82 36.40
CA ASP A 3 9.39 14.18 35.30
C ASP A 3 7.90 14.47 35.54
N ALA A 4 7.48 15.68 35.12
CA ALA A 4 6.07 16.02 35.10
C ALA A 4 5.36 15.08 34.11
N PRO A 5 4.18 14.53 34.42
CA PRO A 5 3.44 13.72 33.48
C PRO A 5 3.17 14.60 32.25
N GLU A 6 3.74 14.24 31.10
CA GLU A 6 3.44 14.86 29.82
C GLU A 6 1.92 14.78 29.65
N ALA A 7 1.24 15.90 29.91
CA ALA A 7 -0.21 15.95 29.92
C ALA A 7 -0.68 15.52 28.54
N THR A 8 -1.19 14.29 28.44
CA THR A 8 -1.75 13.74 27.21
C THR A 8 -2.79 14.75 26.73
N ALA A 9 -2.44 15.53 25.70
CA ALA A 9 -3.33 16.56 25.18
C ALA A 9 -4.71 15.92 24.93
N PRO A 10 -5.80 16.56 25.35
CA PRO A 10 -7.12 15.97 25.28
C PRO A 10 -7.40 15.54 23.83
N HIS A 11 -7.77 14.26 23.64
CA HIS A 11 -8.13 13.73 22.33
C HIS A 11 -9.38 14.46 21.83
N ARG A 12 -9.17 15.50 21.01
CA ARG A 12 -10.25 16.26 20.39
C ARG A 12 -11.06 15.36 19.45
N PRO A 13 -12.40 15.45 19.43
CA PRO A 13 -13.18 14.84 18.36
C PRO A 13 -12.77 15.42 17.01
N GLU A 14 -12.91 14.65 15.92
CA GLU A 14 -12.38 15.00 14.59
C GLU A 14 -12.80 16.41 14.12
N SER A 15 -14.07 16.80 14.33
CA SER A 15 -14.57 18.13 13.97
C SER A 15 -13.84 19.25 14.72
N ALA A 16 -13.64 19.11 16.03
CA ALA A 16 -12.92 20.08 16.84
C ALA A 16 -11.42 20.13 16.48
N LEU A 17 -10.83 18.98 16.14
CA LEU A 17 -9.47 18.91 15.65
C LEU A 17 -9.33 19.68 14.32
N VAL A 18 -10.26 19.49 13.38
CA VAL A 18 -10.26 20.20 12.10
C VAL A 18 -10.38 21.71 12.29
N GLU A 19 -11.29 22.19 13.14
CA GLU A 19 -11.41 23.63 13.39
C GLU A 19 -10.15 24.22 14.03
N ALA A 20 -9.55 23.51 14.99
CA ALA A 20 -8.29 23.94 15.61
C ALA A 20 -7.13 23.97 14.59
N LEU A 21 -7.04 22.97 13.71
CA LEU A 21 -6.06 22.94 12.61
C LEU A 21 -6.25 24.08 11.61
N ARG A 22 -7.49 24.52 11.36
CA ARG A 22 -7.77 25.68 10.49
C ARG A 22 -7.39 27.00 11.14
N ALA A 23 -7.55 27.08 12.46
CA ALA A 23 -7.18 28.22 13.28
C ALA A 23 -5.65 28.36 13.48
N GLY A 24 -4.88 27.31 13.15
CA GLY A 24 -3.43 27.32 13.32
C GLY A 24 -2.97 26.95 14.73
N ASP A 25 -3.75 26.15 15.46
CA ASP A 25 -3.41 25.65 16.80
C ASP A 25 -2.25 24.65 16.72
N ASP A 26 -1.11 24.98 17.33
CA ASP A 26 0.09 24.13 17.37
C ASP A 26 -0.17 22.78 18.05
N ASP A 27 -0.98 22.74 19.11
CA ASP A 27 -1.32 21.50 19.82
C ASP A 27 -2.19 20.59 18.94
N ALA A 28 -3.01 21.18 18.06
CA ALA A 28 -3.79 20.42 17.08
C ALA A 28 -2.88 19.77 16.03
N TYR A 29 -1.81 20.44 15.59
CA TYR A 29 -0.83 19.83 14.68
C TYR A 29 -0.06 18.70 15.34
N VAL A 30 0.38 18.88 16.59
CA VAL A 30 1.03 17.80 17.36
C VAL A 30 0.10 16.60 17.48
N GLN A 31 -1.18 16.82 17.79
CA GLN A 31 -2.18 15.76 17.85
C GLN A 31 -2.34 15.06 16.49
N LEU A 32 -2.44 15.81 15.39
CA LEU A 32 -2.56 15.26 14.03
C LEU A 32 -1.38 14.34 13.68
N VAL A 33 -0.15 14.80 13.92
CA VAL A 33 1.07 14.02 13.63
C VAL A 33 1.14 12.78 14.51
N ARG A 34 0.87 12.90 15.82
CA ARG A 34 0.86 11.75 16.74
C ARG A 34 -0.17 10.70 16.33
N GLN A 35 -1.36 11.12 15.93
CA GLN A 35 -2.47 10.22 15.60
C GLN A 35 -2.33 9.56 14.22
N TYR A 36 -1.91 10.31 13.21
CA TYR A 36 -1.94 9.85 11.82
C TYR A 36 -0.55 9.59 11.23
N GLY A 37 0.54 10.03 11.87
CA GLY A 37 1.90 9.90 11.35
C GLY A 37 2.33 8.45 11.12
N GLY A 38 2.10 7.57 12.08
CA GLY A 38 2.40 6.13 11.95
C GLY A 38 1.68 5.47 10.77
N PRO A 39 0.34 5.57 10.69
CA PRO A 39 -0.44 5.06 9.56
C PRO A 39 0.02 5.61 8.20
N MET A 40 0.24 6.93 8.08
CA MET A 40 0.67 7.55 6.82
C MET A 40 2.10 7.13 6.42
N LEU A 41 3.00 6.98 7.40
CA LEU A 41 4.35 6.47 7.16
C LEU A 41 4.33 5.03 6.64
N ALA A 42 3.42 4.20 7.17
CA ALA A 42 3.27 2.82 6.70
C ALA A 42 2.83 2.76 5.23
N VAL A 43 1.94 3.66 4.79
CA VAL A 43 1.56 3.82 3.37
C VAL A 43 2.78 4.21 2.52
N ALA A 44 3.51 5.25 2.93
CA ALA A 44 4.67 5.74 2.19
C ALA A 44 5.77 4.66 2.06
N ARG A 45 6.05 3.92 3.14
CA ARG A 45 6.99 2.78 3.15
C ARG A 45 6.62 1.71 2.14
N ARG A 46 5.33 1.34 2.08
CA ARG A 46 4.82 0.37 1.11
C ARG A 46 5.05 0.84 -0.32
N LEU A 47 4.89 2.13 -0.62
CA LEU A 47 5.08 2.63 -1.98
C LEU A 47 6.57 2.75 -2.36
N LEU A 48 7.40 3.36 -1.50
CA LEU A 48 8.75 3.81 -1.87
C LEU A 48 9.88 2.77 -1.67
N ARG A 49 9.69 1.79 -0.77
CA ARG A 49 10.74 0.81 -0.35
C ARG A 49 12.06 1.44 0.12
N ASN A 50 12.03 2.67 0.57
CA ASN A 50 13.17 3.37 1.14
C ASN A 50 12.68 4.18 2.33
N GLU A 51 13.32 3.98 3.48
CA GLU A 51 12.89 4.58 4.74
C GLU A 51 13.03 6.10 4.72
N ALA A 52 14.15 6.63 4.23
CA ALA A 52 14.36 8.07 4.13
C ALA A 52 13.36 8.71 3.16
N ASP A 53 13.11 8.07 2.02
CA ASP A 53 12.09 8.56 1.08
C ASP A 53 10.70 8.55 1.69
N ALA A 54 10.36 7.51 2.45
CA ALA A 54 9.06 7.41 3.11
C ALA A 54 8.88 8.50 4.19
N GLN A 55 9.92 8.79 4.96
CA GLN A 55 9.92 9.86 5.95
C GLN A 55 9.82 11.25 5.31
N ASP A 56 10.53 11.48 4.20
CA ASP A 56 10.41 12.72 3.45
C ASP A 56 9.00 12.89 2.85
N ALA A 57 8.45 11.83 2.24
CA ALA A 57 7.10 11.86 1.69
C ALA A 57 6.04 12.11 2.79
N LEU A 58 6.25 11.58 4.00
CA LEU A 58 5.39 11.87 5.15
C LEU A 58 5.44 13.35 5.54
N GLN A 59 6.65 13.93 5.57
CA GLN A 59 6.82 15.36 5.87
C GLN A 59 6.13 16.23 4.81
N ASP A 60 6.36 15.94 3.53
CA ASP A 60 5.70 16.62 2.41
C ASP A 60 4.17 16.49 2.49
N ALA A 61 3.67 15.33 2.91
CA ALA A 61 2.25 15.10 3.09
C ALA A 61 1.67 15.98 4.21
N PHE A 62 2.31 16.05 5.38
CA PHE A 62 1.84 16.92 6.47
C PHE A 62 1.95 18.41 6.12
N LEU A 63 3.01 18.84 5.43
CA LEU A 63 3.12 20.20 4.92
C LEU A 63 2.00 20.53 3.92
N SER A 64 1.66 19.59 3.05
CA SER A 64 0.56 19.74 2.10
C SER A 64 -0.80 19.78 2.80
N ALA A 65 -1.01 18.92 3.81
CA ALA A 65 -2.20 18.92 4.64
C ALA A 65 -2.36 20.26 5.37
N PHE A 66 -1.30 20.77 5.99
CA PHE A 66 -1.30 22.09 6.64
C PHE A 66 -1.75 23.20 5.69
N LYS A 67 -1.16 23.24 4.48
CA LYS A 67 -1.49 24.27 3.48
C LYS A 67 -2.93 24.18 2.96
N SER A 68 -3.55 22.99 3.00
CA SER A 68 -4.84 22.72 2.37
C SER A 68 -5.99 22.46 3.36
N ILE A 69 -5.73 22.39 4.67
CA ILE A 69 -6.75 22.06 5.69
C ILE A 69 -7.93 23.03 5.71
N ARG A 70 -7.72 24.29 5.36
CA ARG A 70 -8.81 25.29 5.23
C ARG A 70 -9.79 24.95 4.11
N GLY A 71 -9.33 24.24 3.07
CA GLY A 71 -10.17 23.77 1.97
C GLY A 71 -10.81 22.40 2.22
N PHE A 72 -10.48 21.70 3.30
CA PHE A 72 -11.09 20.43 3.64
C PHE A 72 -12.56 20.63 4.04
N GLN A 73 -13.50 20.06 3.29
CA GLN A 73 -14.94 20.32 3.48
C GLN A 73 -15.66 19.29 4.39
N GLY A 74 -14.95 18.32 4.96
CA GLY A 74 -15.56 17.28 5.80
C GLY A 74 -16.46 16.29 5.05
N GLN A 75 -16.36 16.20 3.73
CA GLN A 75 -17.12 15.24 2.90
C GLN A 75 -16.60 13.79 3.01
N SER A 76 -15.51 13.59 3.74
CA SER A 76 -14.86 12.32 4.05
C SER A 76 -14.23 12.43 5.43
N GLN A 77 -13.87 11.31 6.06
CA GLN A 77 -13.08 11.35 7.30
C GLN A 77 -11.73 12.04 7.07
N LEU A 78 -11.19 12.67 8.11
CA LEU A 78 -9.86 13.30 8.05
C LEU A 78 -8.77 12.28 7.70
N SER A 79 -8.89 11.06 8.22
CA SER A 79 -8.01 9.92 7.93
C SER A 79 -7.94 9.61 6.43
N THR A 80 -9.09 9.55 5.75
CA THR A 80 -9.20 9.30 4.31
C THR A 80 -8.56 10.43 3.50
N TRP A 81 -8.78 11.68 3.90
CA TRP A 81 -8.19 12.83 3.22
C TRP A 81 -6.66 12.86 3.37
N LEU A 82 -6.13 12.64 4.58
CA LEU A 82 -4.69 12.53 4.84
C LEU A 82 -4.05 11.37 4.07
N HIS A 83 -4.74 10.22 4.02
CA HIS A 83 -4.30 9.06 3.26
C HIS A 83 -4.07 9.40 1.78
N ARG A 84 -5.02 10.09 1.14
CA ARG A 84 -4.88 10.54 -0.26
C ARG A 84 -3.69 11.49 -0.44
N ILE A 85 -3.46 12.40 0.51
CA ILE A 85 -2.30 13.30 0.47
C ILE A 85 -0.98 12.51 0.57
N ALA A 86 -0.90 11.55 1.51
CA ALA A 86 0.28 10.71 1.70
C ALA A 86 0.60 9.83 0.49
N VAL A 87 -0.42 9.22 -0.13
CA VAL A 87 -0.29 8.46 -1.38
C VAL A 87 0.28 9.36 -2.47
N ASN A 88 -0.27 10.56 -2.66
CA ASN A 88 0.18 11.48 -3.70
C ASN A 88 1.62 11.94 -3.47
N ALA A 89 2.00 12.27 -2.23
CA ALA A 89 3.38 12.64 -1.88
C ALA A 89 4.36 11.50 -2.20
N ALA A 90 4.02 10.26 -1.84
CA ALA A 90 4.84 9.11 -2.14
C ALA A 90 4.98 8.86 -3.66
N LEU A 91 3.89 8.98 -4.43
CA LEU A 91 3.93 8.82 -5.88
C LEU A 91 4.75 9.91 -6.57
N MET A 92 4.71 11.16 -6.09
CA MET A 92 5.56 12.24 -6.60
C MET A 92 7.04 11.91 -6.38
N LYS A 93 7.40 11.45 -5.18
CA LYS A 93 8.79 11.09 -4.85
C LYS A 93 9.27 9.88 -5.65
N GLN A 94 8.40 8.89 -5.86
CA GLN A 94 8.67 7.72 -6.67
C GLN A 94 9.02 8.11 -8.12
N ARG A 95 8.23 8.99 -8.75
CA ARG A 95 8.48 9.50 -10.12
C ARG A 95 9.81 10.23 -10.23
N ALA A 96 10.21 10.99 -9.20
CA ALA A 96 11.49 11.71 -9.19
C ALA A 96 12.70 10.75 -9.15
N ARG A 97 12.51 9.50 -8.70
CA ARG A 97 13.58 8.51 -8.53
C ARG A 97 13.89 7.71 -9.80
N THR A 98 13.02 7.71 -10.82
CA THR A 98 13.05 6.68 -11.89
C THR A 98 14.37 6.67 -12.69
N ARG A 99 15.30 5.80 -12.26
CA ARG A 99 16.53 5.32 -12.92
C ARG A 99 16.92 3.93 -12.39
N ARG A 100 16.00 2.95 -12.37
CA ARG A 100 16.35 1.55 -12.08
C ARG A 100 16.01 0.64 -13.27
N PRO A 101 16.89 -0.30 -13.65
CA PRO A 101 16.53 -1.36 -14.56
C PRO A 101 15.51 -2.27 -13.87
N GLU A 102 14.37 -2.46 -14.52
CA GLU A 102 13.29 -3.35 -14.07
C GLU A 102 13.28 -4.61 -14.93
N GLN A 103 12.87 -5.75 -14.36
CA GLN A 103 12.56 -6.94 -15.16
C GLN A 103 11.30 -6.68 -16.00
N PRO A 104 11.22 -7.12 -17.26
CA PRO A 104 10.00 -7.06 -18.05
C PRO A 104 8.87 -7.85 -17.37
N ILE A 105 7.63 -7.32 -17.40
CA ILE A 105 6.48 -8.04 -16.83
C ILE A 105 6.23 -9.36 -17.57
N GLU A 106 6.59 -9.44 -18.86
CA GLU A 106 6.41 -10.58 -19.73
C GLU A 106 7.14 -11.84 -19.20
N GLU A 107 8.27 -11.68 -18.53
CA GLU A 107 9.02 -12.78 -17.92
C GLU A 107 8.33 -13.36 -16.67
N LEU A 108 7.41 -12.59 -16.07
CA LEU A 108 6.66 -12.98 -14.87
C LEU A 108 5.25 -13.50 -15.18
N LEU A 109 4.80 -13.42 -16.45
CA LEU A 109 3.48 -13.88 -16.86
C LEU A 109 3.49 -15.39 -17.19
N PRO A 110 2.32 -16.07 -17.13
CA PRO A 110 2.21 -17.49 -17.45
C PRO A 110 2.74 -17.79 -18.86
N ALA A 111 3.68 -18.74 -18.97
CA ALA A 111 4.13 -19.25 -20.26
C ALA A 111 3.16 -20.33 -20.78
N PHE A 112 2.65 -20.12 -21.99
CA PHE A 112 1.92 -21.16 -22.73
C PHE A 112 2.91 -22.02 -23.51
N ASP A 113 2.65 -23.33 -23.63
CA ASP A 113 3.36 -24.16 -24.60
C ASP A 113 2.79 -23.97 -26.02
N GLY A 114 3.47 -24.54 -27.03
CA GLY A 114 3.05 -24.47 -28.43
C GLY A 114 1.69 -25.13 -28.73
N SER A 115 1.05 -25.75 -27.73
CA SER A 115 -0.28 -26.35 -27.81
C SER A 115 -1.37 -25.51 -27.11
N GLY A 116 -1.02 -24.31 -26.61
CA GLY A 116 -1.96 -23.42 -25.92
C GLY A 116 -2.29 -23.84 -24.49
N HIS A 117 -1.60 -24.85 -23.94
CA HIS A 117 -1.78 -25.28 -22.56
C HIS A 117 -0.89 -24.44 -21.63
N ARG A 118 -1.44 -24.03 -20.49
CA ARG A 118 -0.69 -23.38 -19.42
C ARG A 118 0.29 -24.41 -18.85
N ARG A 119 1.59 -24.08 -18.78
CA ARG A 119 2.61 -25.01 -18.25
C ARG A 119 2.38 -25.38 -16.77
N ASN A 120 1.66 -24.53 -16.03
CA ASN A 120 1.18 -24.79 -14.66
C ASN A 120 -0.35 -24.76 -14.63
N SER A 121 -0.99 -25.92 -14.62
CA SER A 121 -2.44 -26.05 -14.48
C SER A 121 -2.85 -25.90 -13.00
N GLY A 122 -3.20 -24.68 -12.61
CA GLY A 122 -4.29 -24.31 -11.69
C GLY A 122 -4.43 -25.06 -10.37
N ALA A 123 -3.89 -24.50 -9.30
CA ALA A 123 -4.36 -24.80 -7.95
C ALA A 123 -5.43 -23.78 -7.52
N SER A 124 -6.59 -24.27 -7.05
CA SER A 124 -7.59 -23.42 -6.39
C SER A 124 -7.00 -22.84 -5.11
N TRP A 125 -7.04 -21.52 -4.99
CA TRP A 125 -6.55 -20.76 -3.83
C TRP A 125 -7.60 -20.78 -2.72
N PRO A 126 -7.22 -21.04 -1.46
CA PRO A 126 -8.14 -20.86 -0.32
C PRO A 126 -8.54 -19.40 -0.19
N GLU A 127 -9.82 -19.13 0.06
CA GLU A 127 -10.38 -17.78 0.22
C GLU A 127 -10.00 -17.13 1.58
N ASP A 128 -9.45 -17.89 2.53
CA ASP A 128 -9.10 -17.37 3.86
C ASP A 128 -7.80 -18.03 4.41
N PRO A 129 -6.68 -17.31 4.42
CA PRO A 129 -5.41 -17.81 4.94
C PRO A 129 -5.17 -17.29 6.36
N THR A 130 -5.74 -17.93 7.38
CA THR A 130 -5.40 -17.62 8.77
C THR A 130 -5.09 -18.84 9.63
N ARG A 131 -3.81 -18.98 10.02
CA ARG A 131 -3.34 -19.53 11.32
C ARG A 131 -1.89 -19.08 11.62
N THR A 132 -1.61 -18.81 12.89
CA THR A 132 -0.80 -17.68 13.39
C THR A 132 0.72 -17.89 13.56
N ALA A 133 1.34 -18.84 12.86
CA ALA A 133 2.80 -18.89 12.70
C ALA A 133 3.19 -18.96 11.22
N GLU A 134 2.44 -19.74 10.44
CA GLU A 134 2.49 -19.81 8.98
C GLU A 134 2.10 -18.46 8.33
N ALA A 135 1.24 -17.67 8.98
CA ALA A 135 0.84 -16.35 8.48
C ALA A 135 2.00 -15.35 8.35
N GLY A 136 3.02 -15.43 9.21
CA GLY A 136 4.18 -14.53 9.17
C GLY A 136 5.08 -14.80 7.96
N GLU A 137 5.40 -16.08 7.73
CA GLU A 137 6.17 -16.53 6.57
C GLU A 137 5.41 -16.28 5.26
N LEU A 138 4.11 -16.57 5.25
CA LEU A 138 3.25 -16.28 4.09
C LEU A 138 3.18 -14.77 3.80
N LYS A 139 3.01 -13.93 4.82
CA LYS A 139 2.98 -12.47 4.65
C LYS A 139 4.30 -11.95 4.10
N LYS A 140 5.44 -12.47 4.58
CA LYS A 140 6.76 -12.14 4.06
C LYS A 140 6.90 -12.58 2.60
N LEU A 141 6.50 -13.81 2.27
CA LEU A 141 6.53 -14.33 0.91
C LEU A 141 5.69 -13.49 -0.07
N VAL A 142 4.49 -13.07 0.34
CA VAL A 142 3.63 -12.18 -0.45
C VAL A 142 4.29 -10.82 -0.63
N ALA A 143 4.85 -10.23 0.43
CA ALA A 143 5.56 -8.96 0.34
C ALA A 143 6.77 -9.03 -0.61
N ASP A 144 7.59 -10.07 -0.48
CA ASP A 144 8.76 -10.31 -1.34
C ASP A 144 8.35 -10.52 -2.81
N SER A 145 7.23 -11.22 -3.05
CA SER A 145 6.69 -11.45 -4.40
C SER A 145 6.14 -10.17 -5.03
N ILE A 146 5.41 -9.35 -4.27
CA ILE A 146 4.99 -8.01 -4.71
C ILE A 146 6.22 -7.16 -5.03
N ASP A 147 7.31 -7.33 -4.28
CA ASP A 147 8.52 -6.55 -4.48
C ASP A 147 9.33 -6.94 -5.73
N ARG A 148 9.06 -8.09 -6.32
CA ARG A 148 9.63 -8.51 -7.61
C ARG A 148 8.88 -7.96 -8.81
N LEU A 149 7.67 -7.44 -8.62
CA LEU A 149 6.90 -6.86 -9.72
C LEU A 149 7.56 -5.56 -10.23
N PRO A 150 7.48 -5.28 -11.55
CA PRO A 150 7.92 -4.01 -12.10
C PRO A 150 7.09 -2.86 -11.51
N GLU A 151 7.69 -1.68 -11.41
CA GLU A 151 7.23 -0.63 -10.52
C GLU A 151 5.81 -0.16 -10.87
N THR A 152 5.51 -0.04 -12.17
CA THR A 152 4.19 0.37 -12.66
C THR A 152 3.06 -0.61 -12.30
N TYR A 153 3.34 -1.92 -12.32
CA TYR A 153 2.38 -2.98 -11.99
C TYR A 153 2.20 -3.10 -10.48
N ARG A 154 3.31 -3.06 -9.75
CA ARG A 154 3.29 -3.04 -8.29
C ARG A 154 2.51 -1.87 -7.74
N THR A 155 2.78 -0.67 -8.25
CA THR A 155 2.14 0.55 -7.74
C THR A 155 0.62 0.45 -7.91
N VAL A 156 0.15 -0.01 -9.07
CA VAL A 156 -1.28 -0.25 -9.31
C VAL A 156 -1.86 -1.29 -8.34
N LEU A 157 -1.14 -2.39 -8.10
CA LEU A 157 -1.57 -3.44 -7.18
C LEU A 157 -1.65 -2.93 -5.73
N LEU A 158 -0.65 -2.17 -5.26
CA LEU A 158 -0.68 -1.57 -3.93
C LEU A 158 -1.85 -0.60 -3.78
N LEU A 159 -2.06 0.30 -4.74
CA LEU A 159 -3.16 1.28 -4.65
C LEU A 159 -4.54 0.62 -4.64
N ARG A 160 -4.76 -0.42 -5.46
CA ARG A 160 -6.08 -1.05 -5.62
C ARG A 160 -6.37 -2.13 -4.58
N ASP A 161 -5.39 -2.99 -4.29
CA ASP A 161 -5.60 -4.20 -3.49
C ASP A 161 -5.16 -4.03 -2.03
N VAL A 162 -4.26 -3.08 -1.75
CA VAL A 162 -3.76 -2.83 -0.37
C VAL A 162 -4.33 -1.54 0.21
N GLU A 163 -4.29 -0.45 -0.56
CA GLU A 163 -4.79 0.86 -0.11
C GLU A 163 -6.29 1.07 -0.39
N GLY A 164 -6.90 0.20 -1.20
CA GLY A 164 -8.35 0.19 -1.42
C GLY A 164 -8.90 1.34 -2.26
N LEU A 165 -8.04 2.11 -2.96
CA LEU A 165 -8.49 3.17 -3.88
C LEU A 165 -9.35 2.56 -4.98
N ASP A 166 -10.35 3.29 -5.46
CA ASP A 166 -11.11 2.85 -6.61
C ASP A 166 -10.32 2.94 -7.94
N GLY A 167 -10.93 2.50 -9.06
CA GLY A 167 -10.28 2.54 -10.37
C GLY A 167 -9.99 3.97 -10.85
N ALA A 168 -10.91 4.89 -10.63
CA ALA A 168 -10.83 6.29 -11.03
C ALA A 168 -9.82 7.07 -10.18
N GLU A 169 -9.82 6.84 -8.86
CA GLU A 169 -8.87 7.44 -7.92
C GLU A 169 -7.43 6.99 -8.21
N ALA A 170 -7.22 5.70 -8.45
CA ALA A 170 -5.91 5.18 -8.83
C ALA A 170 -5.46 5.74 -10.18
N ALA A 171 -6.36 5.83 -11.15
CA ALA A 171 -6.07 6.41 -12.48
C ALA A 171 -5.63 7.87 -12.37
N ALA A 172 -6.39 8.69 -11.62
CA ALA A 172 -6.07 10.08 -11.35
C ALA A 172 -4.72 10.24 -10.64
N SER A 173 -4.46 9.45 -9.59
CA SER A 173 -3.22 9.51 -8.82
C SER A 173 -2.00 9.14 -9.67
N LEU A 174 -2.15 8.20 -10.60
CA LEU A 174 -1.10 7.72 -11.48
C LEU A 174 -0.93 8.57 -12.75
N GLY A 175 -1.91 9.38 -13.13
CA GLY A 175 -1.90 10.15 -14.38
C GLY A 175 -2.13 9.28 -15.62
N VAL A 176 -2.95 8.24 -15.50
CA VAL A 176 -3.31 7.32 -16.61
C VAL A 176 -4.84 7.16 -16.68
N ASN A 177 -5.35 6.49 -17.71
CA ASN A 177 -6.78 6.17 -17.78
C ASN A 177 -7.13 4.90 -16.97
N GLU A 178 -8.41 4.77 -16.58
CA GLU A 178 -8.91 3.63 -15.80
C GLU A 178 -8.70 2.27 -16.48
N ASN A 179 -8.80 2.22 -17.82
CA ASN A 179 -8.56 0.99 -18.57
C ASN A 179 -7.10 0.51 -18.41
N THR A 180 -6.14 1.44 -18.37
CA THR A 180 -4.72 1.16 -18.12
C THR A 180 -4.53 0.61 -16.72
N VAL A 181 -5.20 1.18 -15.71
CA VAL A 181 -5.20 0.65 -14.33
C VAL A 181 -5.74 -0.78 -14.32
N LYS A 182 -6.87 -1.04 -14.97
CA LYS A 182 -7.50 -2.37 -15.06
C LYS A 182 -6.57 -3.40 -15.68
N ILE A 183 -5.94 -3.08 -16.82
CA ILE A 183 -5.01 -3.97 -17.52
C ILE A 183 -3.77 -4.24 -16.66
N ARG A 184 -3.16 -3.18 -16.07
CA ARG A 184 -1.99 -3.33 -15.20
C ARG A 184 -2.32 -4.16 -13.96
N LEU A 185 -3.44 -3.91 -13.31
CA LEU A 185 -3.87 -4.67 -12.14
C LEU A 185 -4.06 -6.16 -12.47
N HIS A 186 -4.69 -6.46 -13.61
CA HIS A 186 -4.87 -7.84 -14.04
C HIS A 186 -3.53 -8.56 -14.25
N ARG A 187 -2.59 -7.93 -14.97
CA ARG A 187 -1.25 -8.49 -15.21
C ARG A 187 -0.45 -8.61 -13.91
N ALA A 188 -0.53 -7.63 -13.02
CA ALA A 188 0.13 -7.67 -11.71
C ALA A 188 -0.34 -8.86 -10.87
N ARG A 189 -1.66 -9.13 -10.84
CA ARG A 189 -2.24 -10.28 -10.13
C ARG A 189 -1.86 -11.62 -10.77
N GLN A 190 -1.77 -11.69 -12.11
CA GLN A 190 -1.28 -12.88 -12.80
C GLN A 190 0.18 -13.18 -12.46
N ALA A 191 1.05 -12.17 -12.55
CA ALA A 191 2.46 -12.30 -12.20
C ALA A 191 2.64 -12.68 -10.72
N LEU A 192 1.87 -12.06 -9.82
CA LEU A 192 1.91 -12.40 -8.40
C LEU A 192 1.49 -13.86 -8.14
N ARG A 193 0.49 -14.38 -8.86
CA ARG A 193 0.10 -15.79 -8.75
C ARG A 193 1.22 -16.72 -9.20
N GLU A 194 1.82 -16.48 -10.36
CA GLU A 194 2.94 -17.30 -10.86
C GLU A 194 4.14 -17.30 -9.91
N LEU A 195 4.41 -16.17 -9.24
CA LEU A 195 5.47 -16.06 -8.23
C LEU A 195 5.18 -16.88 -6.97
N LEU A 196 3.90 -17.01 -6.58
CA LEU A 196 3.50 -17.68 -5.35
C LEU A 196 3.15 -19.17 -5.54
N ASP A 197 2.75 -19.57 -6.75
CA ASP A 197 2.30 -20.93 -7.07
C ASP A 197 3.29 -22.04 -6.65
N PRO A 198 4.63 -21.91 -6.85
CA PRO A 198 5.59 -22.92 -6.42
C PRO A 198 5.60 -23.15 -4.90
N HIS A 199 5.35 -22.10 -4.13
CA HIS A 199 5.36 -22.14 -2.67
C HIS A 199 4.06 -22.74 -2.11
N MET A 200 2.93 -22.49 -2.75
CA MET A 200 1.63 -23.04 -2.35
C MET A 200 1.47 -24.54 -2.65
N GLN A 201 2.19 -25.06 -3.64
CA GLN A 201 2.25 -26.50 -3.93
C GLN A 201 3.09 -27.25 -2.88
N GLY A 202 4.18 -26.63 -2.40
CA GLY A 202 5.03 -27.19 -1.33
C GLY A 202 4.34 -27.30 0.03
N THR A 203 3.53 -26.30 0.41
CA THR A 203 2.80 -26.31 1.69
C THR A 203 1.72 -27.42 1.73
N ARG A 204 1.08 -27.74 0.60
CA ARG A 204 0.06 -28.79 0.51
C ARG A 204 0.62 -30.22 0.60
N ALA A 205 1.88 -30.44 0.25
CA ALA A 205 2.50 -31.76 0.29
C ALA A 205 2.82 -32.23 1.72
N CYS A 206 3.07 -31.30 2.65
CA CYS A 206 3.37 -31.62 4.06
C CYS A 206 2.13 -31.87 4.93
N SER A 207 0.92 -31.57 4.47
CA SER A 207 -0.31 -31.65 5.29
C SER A 207 -1.18 -32.89 5.01
N SER A 208 -0.65 -33.95 4.40
CA SER A 208 -1.42 -35.19 4.17
C SER A 208 -1.29 -36.13 5.38
N PRO A 209 -2.35 -36.36 6.19
CA PRO A 209 -2.33 -37.41 7.18
C PRO A 209 -2.45 -38.78 6.49
N ALA A 210 -1.58 -39.70 6.88
CA ALA A 210 -1.63 -41.09 6.49
C ALA A 210 -3.03 -41.68 6.72
N LYS A 211 -3.62 -42.26 5.67
CA LYS A 211 -4.81 -43.10 5.76
C LYS A 211 -4.54 -44.30 6.67
N SER A 212 -5.46 -44.59 7.57
CA SER A 212 -5.70 -45.93 8.13
C SER A 212 -7.11 -46.35 7.77
#